data_AF-A0A925NWX7-F1
#
_entry.id   AF-A0A925NWX7-F1
#
_cell.length_a   1.000
_cell.length_b   1.000
_cell.length_c   1.000
_cell.angle_alpha   90.00
_cell.angle_beta   90.00
_cell.angle_gamma   90.00
#
_symmetry.space_group_name_H-M   'P 1'
#
loop_
_entity.id
_entity.type
_entity.pdbx_description
1 polymer ?
#
loop_
_entity_poly.entity_id
_entity_poly.type
_entity_poly.pdbx_seq_one_letter_code
_entity_poly.pdbx_strand_id
1 'polypeptide(L)'
;MIYHGGFYYYCESRNKRQIFLRRSRTIAGIGSDPGVCVWTAPTRGGNCDNLWAPELHLIDGHWYIYYAADDGKNENHRMWVIRAEGSNPLGEYE
;
A
#
# COMPACT_ATOMS: atom_id res chain seq x y z
N MET A 1 5.95 8.04 -1.18
CA MET A 1 4.95 9.07 -1.55
C MET A 1 5.16 9.40 -3.02
N ILE A 2 4.10 9.55 -3.82
CA ILE A 2 4.15 9.82 -5.26
C ILE A 2 3.18 10.94 -5.64
N TYR A 3 3.51 11.76 -6.64
CA TYR A 3 2.60 12.75 -7.22
C TYR A 3 2.10 12.28 -8.59
N HIS A 4 0.78 12.26 -8.78
CA HIS A 4 0.17 11.85 -10.04
C HIS A 4 -1.22 12.50 -10.21
N GLY A 5 -1.55 12.91 -11.44
CA GLY A 5 -2.90 13.39 -11.77
C GLY A 5 -3.39 14.57 -10.92
N GLY A 6 -2.50 15.43 -10.43
CA GLY A 6 -2.86 16.57 -9.59
C GLY A 6 -2.92 16.29 -8.08
N PHE A 7 -2.50 15.11 -7.63
CA PHE A 7 -2.56 14.70 -6.24
C PHE A 7 -1.26 14.04 -5.75
N TYR A 8 -0.96 14.23 -4.46
CA TYR A 8 0.01 13.44 -3.70
C TYR A 8 -0.68 12.22 -3.12
N TYR A 9 -0.04 11.06 -3.25
CA TYR A 9 -0.47 9.79 -2.68
C TYR A 9 0.55 9.32 -1.63
N TYR A 10 0.05 9.03 -0.44
CA TYR A 10 0.81 8.50 0.67
C TYR A 10 0.35 7.07 0.98
N CYS A 11 1.30 6.17 1.14
CA CYS A 11 1.07 4.75 1.39
C CYS A 11 1.55 4.39 2.79
N GLU A 12 0.73 3.65 3.53
CA GLU A 12 1.04 3.25 4.90
C GLU A 12 0.45 1.89 5.23
N SER A 13 1.12 1.17 6.12
CA SER A 13 0.59 -0.04 6.74
C SER A 13 -0.17 0.31 8.02
N ARG A 14 -1.31 -0.33 8.26
CA ARG A 14 -2.07 -0.24 9.53
C ARG A 14 -2.34 -1.62 10.11
N ASN A 15 -2.38 -1.70 11.44
CA ASN A 15 -2.74 -2.92 12.19
C ASN A 15 -1.95 -4.17 11.76
N LYS A 16 -0.71 -3.97 11.28
CA LYS A 16 0.20 -5.00 10.72
C LYS A 16 -0.28 -5.74 9.48
N ARG A 17 -1.52 -5.54 9.03
CA ARG A 17 -2.17 -6.42 8.04
C ARG A 17 -2.90 -5.69 6.93
N GLN A 18 -2.90 -4.37 6.95
CA GLN A 18 -3.66 -3.57 5.99
C GLN A 18 -2.76 -2.53 5.36
N ILE A 19 -2.92 -2.31 4.06
CA ILE A 19 -2.28 -1.21 3.34
C ILE A 19 -3.34 -0.16 3.04
N PHE A 20 -3.05 1.06 3.43
CA PHE A 20 -3.87 2.23 3.20
C PHE A 20 -3.19 3.19 2.23
N LEU A 21 -4.01 3.83 1.40
CA LEU A 21 -3.61 4.98 0.61
C LEU A 21 -4.38 6.22 1.03
N ARG A 22 -3.65 7.30 1.27
CA ARG A 22 -4.19 8.66 1.43
C ARG A 22 -3.87 9.47 0.19
N ARG A 23 -4.70 10.46 -0.09
CA ARG A 23 -4.50 11.39 -1.19
C ARG A 23 -4.85 12.82 -0.83
N SER A 24 -4.01 13.77 -1.23
CA SER A 24 -4.31 15.20 -1.10
C SER A 24 -3.74 16.01 -2.25
N ARG A 25 -4.30 17.20 -2.50
CA ARG A 25 -3.76 18.13 -3.50
C ARG A 25 -2.46 18.81 -3.04
N THR A 26 -2.19 18.81 -1.74
CA THR A 26 -0.98 19.37 -1.14
C THR A 26 -0.38 18.39 -0.14
N ILE A 27 0.95 18.42 0.04
CA ILE A 27 1.63 17.59 1.05
C ILE A 27 1.09 17.92 2.46
N ALA A 28 0.92 19.21 2.78
CA ALA A 28 0.42 19.64 4.08
C ALA A 28 -0.99 19.10 4.40
N GLY A 29 -1.83 18.90 3.38
CA GLY A 29 -3.18 18.38 3.54
C GLY A 29 -3.28 16.86 3.66
N ILE A 30 -2.19 16.11 3.51
CA ILE A 30 -2.24 14.63 3.47
C ILE A 30 -2.70 14.02 4.81
N GLY A 31 -2.39 14.70 5.92
CA GLY A 31 -2.73 14.24 7.26
C GLY A 31 -4.24 14.21 7.55
N SER A 32 -5.03 15.01 6.83
CA SER A 32 -6.49 15.12 7.02
C SER A 32 -7.29 14.04 6.30
N ASP A 33 -6.69 13.34 5.33
CA ASP A 33 -7.35 12.22 4.66
C ASP A 33 -7.30 10.98 5.58
N PRO A 34 -8.46 10.38 5.94
CA PRO A 34 -8.51 9.17 6.76
C PRO A 34 -7.91 7.94 6.06
N GLY A 35 -7.70 8.00 4.75
CA GLY A 35 -7.15 6.93 3.93
C GLY A 35 -8.16 5.85 3.56
N VAL A 36 -7.93 5.22 2.42
CA VAL A 36 -8.68 4.07 1.91
C VAL A 36 -7.85 2.81 2.14
N CYS A 37 -8.44 1.78 2.75
CA CYS A 37 -7.84 0.45 2.80
C CYS A 37 -7.93 -0.15 1.41
N VAL A 38 -6.79 -0.34 0.73
CA VAL A 38 -6.76 -0.87 -0.65
C VAL A 38 -6.35 -2.33 -0.71
N TRP A 39 -5.83 -2.87 0.39
CA TRP A 39 -5.48 -4.28 0.50
C TRP A 39 -5.43 -4.73 1.95
N THR A 40 -5.92 -5.94 2.21
CA THR A 40 -5.77 -6.64 3.50
C THR A 40 -5.06 -7.95 3.28
N ALA A 41 -4.03 -8.21 4.08
CA ALA A 41 -3.24 -9.42 4.02
C ALA A 41 -4.08 -10.69 4.20
N PRO A 42 -3.77 -11.77 3.47
CA PRO A 42 -4.45 -13.05 3.62
C PRO A 42 -4.36 -13.55 5.06
N THR A 43 -5.21 -14.50 5.44
CA THR A 43 -5.23 -15.04 6.81
C THR A 43 -4.09 -16.00 7.11
N ARG A 44 -3.36 -16.46 6.09
CA ARG A 44 -2.23 -17.39 6.15
C ARG A 44 -1.28 -17.13 4.99
N GLY A 45 -0.03 -17.53 5.12
CA GLY A 45 1.00 -17.40 4.09
C GLY A 45 2.17 -16.55 4.55
N GLY A 46 3.21 -16.43 3.71
CA GLY A 46 4.43 -15.68 4.05
C GLY A 46 4.26 -14.15 4.06
N ASN A 47 3.08 -13.63 3.69
CA ASN A 47 2.74 -12.21 3.71
C ASN A 47 1.47 -11.92 4.53
N CYS A 48 1.14 -12.76 5.51
CA CYS A 48 -0.11 -12.62 6.26
C CYS A 48 -0.03 -11.65 7.45
N ASP A 49 1.17 -11.26 7.90
CA ASP A 49 1.37 -10.41 9.07
C ASP A 49 2.60 -9.47 8.91
N ASN A 50 2.75 -8.56 9.87
CA ASN A 50 3.82 -7.56 9.98
C ASN A 50 4.15 -6.82 8.67
N LEU A 51 3.13 -6.33 7.97
CA LEU A 51 3.30 -5.51 6.76
C LEU A 51 4.05 -4.22 7.08
N TRP A 52 5.19 -4.01 6.42
CA TRP A 52 6.10 -2.90 6.65
C TRP A 52 6.39 -2.12 5.37
N ALA A 53 6.55 -0.80 5.57
CA ALA A 53 7.06 0.16 4.59
C ALA A 53 6.48 0.00 3.17
N PRO A 54 5.15 0.04 2.99
CA PRO A 54 4.58 -0.09 1.66
C PRO A 54 4.85 1.17 0.82
N GLU A 55 5.19 0.96 -0.44
CA GLU A 55 5.50 2.02 -1.41
C GLU A 55 4.67 1.88 -2.67
N LEU A 56 3.91 2.93 -3.00
CA LEU A 56 3.12 3.02 -4.23
C LEU A 56 3.96 3.53 -5.40
N HIS A 57 3.94 2.80 -6.52
CA HIS A 57 4.64 3.11 -7.76
C HIS A 57 3.69 2.99 -8.96
N LEU A 58 3.87 3.84 -9.97
CA LEU A 58 3.23 3.70 -11.29
C LEU A 58 4.28 3.25 -12.29
N ILE A 59 4.17 2.02 -12.78
CA ILE A 59 5.14 1.39 -13.67
C ILE A 59 4.38 0.86 -14.89
N ASP A 60 4.78 1.27 -16.09
CA ASP A 60 4.16 0.85 -17.36
C ASP A 60 2.63 0.96 -17.36
N GLY A 61 2.11 2.06 -16.80
CA GLY A 61 0.68 2.34 -16.73
C GLY A 61 -0.10 1.56 -15.66
N HIS A 62 0.56 0.75 -14.84
CA HIS A 62 -0.05 -0.04 -13.76
C HIS A 62 0.45 0.40 -12.39
N TRP A 63 -0.45 0.39 -11.41
CA TRP A 63 -0.11 0.70 -10.03
C TRP A 63 0.38 -0.54 -9.31
N TYR A 64 1.51 -0.40 -8.61
CA TYR A 64 2.12 -1.44 -7.80
C TYR A 64 2.37 -0.92 -6.40
N ILE A 65 2.14 -1.77 -5.40
CA ILE A 65 2.60 -1.52 -4.04
C ILE A 65 3.62 -2.58 -3.67
N TYR A 66 4.86 -2.14 -3.45
CA TYR A 66 5.93 -2.97 -2.91
C TYR A 66 5.94 -2.84 -1.39
N TYR A 67 6.07 -3.95 -0.67
CA TYR A 67 6.08 -3.95 0.80
C TYR A 67 6.90 -5.12 1.32
N ALA A 68 7.23 -5.07 2.60
CA ALA A 68 7.82 -6.19 3.32
C ALA A 68 6.76 -6.83 4.23
N ALA A 69 6.74 -8.16 4.35
CA ALA A 69 5.81 -8.86 5.25
C ALA A 69 6.37 -10.25 5.64
N ASP A 70 5.78 -10.82 6.68
CA ASP A 70 6.10 -12.16 7.18
C ASP A 70 4.84 -12.95 7.61
N ASP A 71 5.05 -14.09 8.28
CA ASP A 71 4.03 -15.00 8.80
C ASP A 71 3.79 -14.86 10.31
N GLY A 72 4.13 -13.71 10.90
CA GLY A 72 4.13 -13.42 12.33
C GLY A 72 5.51 -13.58 12.98
N LYS A 73 6.51 -14.04 12.24
CA LYS A 73 7.89 -14.22 12.68
C LYS A 73 8.84 -13.32 11.89
N ASN A 74 9.45 -12.37 12.57
CA ASN A 74 10.26 -11.32 11.96
C ASN A 74 11.41 -11.84 11.08
N GLU A 75 12.02 -12.97 11.43
CA GLU A 75 13.10 -13.61 10.66
C GLU A 75 12.66 -14.09 9.26
N ASN A 76 11.35 -14.25 9.05
CA ASN A 76 10.77 -14.70 7.79
C ASN A 76 10.41 -13.55 6.84
N HIS A 77 10.70 -12.30 7.21
CA HIS A 77 10.37 -11.13 6.39
C HIS A 77 10.92 -11.23 4.96
N ARG A 78 10.05 -11.03 3.96
CA ARG A 78 10.40 -11.00 2.54
C ARG A 78 9.73 -9.81 1.86
N MET A 79 10.21 -9.50 0.66
CA MET A 79 9.62 -8.51 -0.22
C MET A 79 8.45 -9.13 -0.99
N TRP A 80 7.37 -8.38 -1.08
CA TRP A 80 6.16 -8.73 -1.81
C TRP A 80 5.72 -7.54 -2.67
N VAL A 81 4.92 -7.84 -3.68
CA VAL A 81 4.30 -6.83 -4.53
C VAL A 81 2.85 -7.21 -4.77
N ILE A 82 1.98 -6.22 -4.74
CA ILE A 82 0.59 -6.31 -5.19
C ILE A 82 0.36 -5.30 -6.30
N ARG A 83 -0.52 -5.62 -7.25
CA ARG A 83 -0.85 -4.77 -8.40
C ARG A 83 -2.31 -4.36 -8.31
N ALA A 84 -2.63 -3.12 -8.64
CA ALA A 84 -4.04 -2.71 -8.73
C ALA A 84 -4.75 -3.52 -9.82
N GLU A 85 -6.00 -3.90 -9.56
CA GLU A 85 -6.85 -4.59 -10.54
C GLU A 85 -7.25 -3.68 -11.72
N GLY A 86 -7.16 -2.35 -11.52
CA GLY A 86 -7.49 -1.35 -12.53
C GLY A 86 -6.61 -0.11 -12.48
N SER A 87 -7.07 0.96 -13.15
CA SER A 87 -6.32 2.20 -13.28
C SER A 87 -6.49 3.18 -12.12
N ASN A 88 -7.47 2.94 -11.23
CA ASN A 88 -7.68 3.76 -10.04
C ASN A 88 -6.68 3.37 -8.94
N PRO A 89 -5.74 4.24 -8.53
CA PRO A 89 -4.79 3.91 -7.47
C PRO A 89 -5.46 3.64 -6.11
N LEU A 90 -6.68 4.11 -5.88
CA LEU A 90 -7.45 3.87 -4.64
C LEU A 90 -8.42 2.67 -4.78
N GLY A 91 -8.31 1.89 -5.85
CA GLY A 91 -9.07 0.65 -6.04
C GLY A 91 -8.45 -0.54 -5.30
N GLU A 92 -8.97 -1.74 -5.57
CA GLU A 92 -8.47 -3.00 -5.01
C GLU A 92 -7.15 -3.43 -5.67
N TYR A 93 -6.35 -4.21 -4.92
CA TYR A 93 -5.06 -4.74 -5.34
C TYR A 93 -5.00 -6.26 -5.12
N GLU A 94 -4.26 -6.97 -5.98
CA GLU A 94 -4.01 -8.43 -5.95
C GLU A 94 -2.52 -8.78 -5.91
#